data_AF-A0A962CJA6-F1
#
_entry.id   AF-A0A962CJA6-F1
#
_cell.length_a   1.000
_cell.length_b   1.000
_cell.length_c   1.000
_cell.angle_alpha   90.00
_cell.angle_beta   90.00
_cell.angle_gamma   90.00
#
_symmetry.space_group_name_H-M   'P 1'
#
loop_
_entity.id
_entity.type
_entity.pdbx_description
1 polymer ?
#
loop_
_entity_poly.entity_id
_entity_poly.type
_entity_poly.pdbx_seq_one_letter_code
_entity_poly.pdbx_strand_id
1 'polypeptide(L)'
;IQHERNAVRRHMIEAMAATHRDDSKAAVAALKAAYEAGYRDRWQVLYDPRLAPLQANPEMQAMQQRMAEEFAAAREQAARAGLD
;
A
#
# COMPACT_ATOMS: atom_id res chain seq x y z
N ILE A 1 -13.44 -3.78 -12.63
CA ILE A 1 -13.10 -4.98 -11.82
C ILE A 1 -11.89 -5.77 -12.35
N GLN A 2 -11.93 -6.40 -13.54
CA GLN A 2 -10.80 -7.27 -13.99
C GLN A 2 -9.54 -6.49 -14.41
N HIS A 3 -9.71 -5.30 -15.01
CA HIS A 3 -8.59 -4.40 -15.35
C HIS A 3 -7.91 -3.79 -14.11
N GLU A 4 -8.66 -3.47 -13.05
CA GLU A 4 -8.12 -2.91 -11.80
C GLU A 4 -7.29 -3.95 -11.03
N ARG A 5 -7.77 -5.21 -10.96
CA ARG A 5 -6.98 -6.31 -10.35
C ARG A 5 -5.67 -6.58 -11.08
N ASN A 6 -5.65 -6.39 -12.40
CA ASN A 6 -4.42 -6.49 -13.21
C ASN A 6 -3.44 -5.34 -12.92
N ALA A 7 -3.94 -4.12 -12.73
CA ALA A 7 -3.11 -2.96 -12.41
C ALA A 7 -2.45 -3.08 -11.02
N VAL A 8 -3.22 -3.46 -9.99
CA VAL A 8 -2.68 -3.69 -8.63
C VAL A 8 -1.58 -4.73 -8.65
N ARG A 9 -1.83 -5.89 -9.28
CA ARG A 9 -0.85 -6.97 -9.34
C ARG A 9 0.44 -6.53 -10.04
N ARG A 10 0.32 -5.82 -11.16
CA ARG A 10 1.48 -5.29 -11.90
C ARG A 10 2.32 -4.37 -11.01
N HIS A 11 1.69 -3.38 -10.39
CA HIS A 11 2.39 -2.40 -9.57
C HIS A 11 3.03 -3.01 -8.31
N MET A 12 2.40 -4.01 -7.71
CA MET A 12 3.01 -4.76 -6.59
C MET A 12 4.25 -5.55 -7.02
N ILE A 13 4.23 -6.16 -8.21
CA ILE A 13 5.41 -6.84 -8.77
C ILE A 13 6.52 -5.83 -9.06
N GLU A 14 6.19 -4.70 -9.67
CA GLU A 14 7.13 -3.61 -9.94
C GLU A 14 7.77 -3.09 -8.65
N ALA A 15 6.98 -2.91 -7.58
CA ALA A 15 7.47 -2.49 -6.27
C ALA A 15 8.50 -3.48 -5.71
N MET A 16 8.15 -4.77 -5.66
CA MET A 16 9.06 -5.81 -5.15
C MET A 16 10.34 -5.92 -5.97
N ALA A 17 10.24 -5.83 -7.30
CA ALA A 17 11.39 -5.86 -8.19
C ALA A 17 12.30 -4.65 -8.00
N ALA A 18 11.73 -3.46 -7.79
CA ALA A 18 12.49 -2.24 -7.50
C ALA A 18 13.15 -2.30 -6.12
N THR A 19 12.46 -2.81 -5.09
CA THR A 19 13.06 -3.03 -3.77
C THR A 19 14.24 -3.98 -3.84
N HIS A 20 14.14 -5.07 -4.59
CA HIS A 20 15.26 -6.01 -4.79
C HIS A 20 16.44 -5.37 -5.54
N ARG A 21 16.23 -4.30 -6.31
CA ARG A 21 17.29 -3.57 -7.03
C ARG A 21 17.85 -2.39 -6.23
N ASP A 22 17.48 -2.26 -4.95
CA ASP A 22 17.78 -1.10 -4.11
C ASP A 22 17.28 0.25 -4.68
N ASP A 23 16.35 0.22 -5.63
CA ASP A 23 15.71 1.43 -6.16
C ASP A 23 14.49 1.80 -5.31
N SER A 24 14.78 2.40 -4.16
CA SER A 24 13.76 2.81 -3.20
C SER A 24 12.75 3.80 -3.77
N LYS A 25 13.16 4.67 -4.71
CA LYS A 25 12.27 5.66 -5.31
C LYS A 25 11.28 5.00 -6.26
N ALA A 26 11.74 4.11 -7.14
CA ALA A 26 10.86 3.36 -8.04
C ALA A 26 9.94 2.42 -7.25
N ALA A 27 10.43 1.80 -6.18
CA ALA A 27 9.64 0.91 -5.34
C ALA A 27 8.47 1.64 -4.68
N VAL A 28 8.72 2.81 -4.08
CA VAL A 28 7.67 3.62 -3.46
C VAL A 28 6.69 4.16 -4.51
N ALA A 29 7.17 4.60 -5.68
CA ALA A 29 6.30 5.05 -6.76
C ALA A 29 5.35 3.94 -7.24
N ALA A 30 5.85 2.71 -7.36
CA ALA A 30 5.04 1.55 -7.73
C ALA A 30 4.02 1.18 -6.63
N LEU A 31 4.39 1.25 -5.36
CA LEU A 31 3.44 1.05 -4.25
C LEU A 31 2.33 2.10 -4.24
N LYS A 32 2.67 3.37 -4.50
CA LYS A 32 1.68 4.45 -4.65
C LYS A 32 0.74 4.17 -5.82
N ALA A 33 1.25 3.73 -6.97
CA ALA A 33 0.42 3.35 -8.11
C ALA A 33 -0.49 2.15 -7.81
N ALA A 34 0.00 1.15 -7.06
CA ALA A 34 -0.82 0.04 -6.59
C ALA A 34 -1.96 0.53 -5.68
N TYR A 35 -1.65 1.44 -4.76
CA TYR A 35 -2.60 2.06 -3.86
C TYR A 35 -3.65 2.89 -4.62
N GLU A 36 -3.25 3.72 -5.59
CA GLU A 36 -4.17 4.45 -6.46
C GLU A 36 -5.07 3.51 -7.30
N ALA A 37 -4.55 2.34 -7.69
CA ALA A 37 -5.31 1.29 -8.36
C ALA A 37 -6.25 0.48 -7.44
N GLY A 38 -6.35 0.82 -6.16
CA GLY A 38 -7.30 0.21 -5.21
C GLY A 38 -6.68 -0.80 -4.24
N TYR A 39 -5.37 -0.94 -4.20
CA TYR A 39 -4.71 -1.78 -3.20
C TYR A 39 -4.87 -1.20 -1.78
N ARG A 40 -5.33 -2.02 -0.82
CA ARG A 40 -5.65 -1.58 0.55
C ARG A 40 -5.10 -2.51 1.65
N ASP A 41 -4.31 -3.53 1.30
CA ASP A 41 -3.75 -4.45 2.29
C ASP A 41 -2.57 -3.80 3.05
N ARG A 42 -2.91 -3.11 4.14
CA ARG A 42 -1.93 -2.44 5.00
C ARG A 42 -1.00 -3.44 5.70
N TRP A 43 -1.46 -4.66 6.00
CA TRP A 43 -0.65 -5.66 6.70
C TRP A 43 0.53 -6.10 5.83
N GLN A 44 0.28 -6.35 4.56
CA GLN A 44 1.35 -6.67 3.62
C GLN A 44 2.36 -5.52 3.48
N VAL A 45 1.90 -4.26 3.40
CA VAL A 45 2.79 -3.08 3.31
C VAL A 45 3.70 -2.93 4.54
N LEU A 46 3.21 -3.31 5.72
CA LEU A 46 3.95 -3.17 6.99
C LEU A 46 4.92 -4.33 7.25
N TYR A 47 4.51 -5.55 6.91
CA TYR A 47 5.17 -6.75 7.43
C TYR A 47 5.72 -7.68 6.34
N ASP A 48 5.52 -7.38 5.06
CA ASP A 48 6.14 -8.17 3.99
C ASP A 48 7.67 -7.96 4.03
N PRO A 49 8.47 -9.01 4.29
CA PRO A 49 9.91 -8.89 4.43
C PRO A 49 10.58 -8.40 3.14
N ARG A 50 9.93 -8.58 1.97
CA ARG A 50 10.43 -8.08 0.68
C ARG A 50 10.37 -6.56 0.58
N LEU A 51 9.53 -5.91 1.40
CA LEU A 51 9.38 -4.45 1.46
C LEU A 51 10.10 -3.85 2.67
N ALA A 52 10.75 -4.66 3.52
CA ALA A 52 11.45 -4.21 4.72
C ALA A 52 12.45 -3.06 4.47
N PRO A 53 13.22 -3.03 3.36
CA PRO A 53 14.13 -1.92 3.08
C PRO A 53 13.44 -0.56 2.93
N LEU A 54 12.15 -0.53 2.57
CA LEU A 54 11.39 0.71 2.36
C LEU A 54 10.83 1.29 3.67
N GLN A 55 10.87 0.57 4.79
CA GLN A 55 10.22 1.00 6.04
C GLN A 55 10.81 2.31 6.61
N ALA A 56 12.08 2.58 6.32
CA ALA A 56 12.75 3.83 6.69
C ALA A 56 12.50 4.99 5.69
N ASN A 57 11.86 4.72 4.54
CA ASN A 57 11.62 5.73 3.53
C ASN A 57 10.47 6.68 3.97
N PRO A 58 10.68 8.01 4.01
CA PRO A 58 9.65 8.95 4.46
C PRO A 58 8.36 8.92 3.64
N GLU A 59 8.45 8.69 2.32
CA GLU A 59 7.28 8.59 1.46
C GLU A 59 6.49 7.30 1.71
N MET A 60 7.19 6.22 2.07
CA MET A 60 6.56 4.96 2.48
C MET A 60 5.80 5.15 3.80
N GLN A 61 6.41 5.82 4.78
CA GLN A 61 5.77 6.14 6.06
C GLN A 61 4.52 7.01 5.87
N ALA A 62 4.60 8.04 5.01
CA ALA A 62 3.45 8.89 4.69
C ALA A 62 2.29 8.08 4.05
N MET A 63 2.60 7.13 3.17
CA MET A 63 1.60 6.24 2.57
C MET A 63 0.94 5.34 3.62
N GLN A 64 1.75 4.73 4.50
CA GLN A 64 1.24 3.87 5.59
C GLN A 64 0.35 4.63 6.57
N GLN A 65 0.71 5.88 6.88
CA GLN A 65 -0.09 6.76 7.72
C GLN A 65 -1.45 7.05 7.08
N ARG A 66 -1.46 7.40 5.79
CA ARG A 66 -2.71 7.62 5.04
C ARG A 66 -3.60 6.38 5.02
N MET A 67 -3.04 5.19 4.79
CA MET A 67 -3.80 3.94 4.86
C MET A 67 -4.39 3.69 6.25
N ALA A 68 -3.68 4.06 7.32
CA ALA A 68 -4.18 3.94 8.69
C ALA A 68 -5.35 4.88 8.97
N GLU A 69 -5.26 6.13 8.50
CA GLU A 69 -6.32 7.13 8.61
C GLU A 69 -7.59 6.71 7.86
N GLU A 70 -7.44 6.20 6.63
CA GLU A 70 -8.58 5.67 5.86
C GLU A 70 -9.26 4.50 6.56
N PHE A 71 -8.47 3.60 7.17
CA PHE A 71 -9.02 2.48 7.92
C PHE A 71 -9.74 2.94 9.20
N ALA A 72 -9.19 3.91 9.92
CA ALA A 72 -9.83 4.49 11.09
C ALA A 72 -11.16 5.19 10.73
N ALA A 73 -11.17 5.96 9.66
CA ALA A 73 -12.37 6.62 9.16
C ALA A 73 -13.45 5.61 8.71
N ALA A 74 -13.05 4.52 8.05
CA ALA A 74 -13.97 3.45 7.66
C ALA A 74 -14.58 2.75 8.89
N ARG A 75 -13.78 2.49 9.93
CA ARG A 75 -14.27 1.94 11.20
C ARG A 75 -15.26 2.88 11.90
N GLU A 76 -14.96 4.17 11.97
CA GLU A 76 -15.88 5.14 12.57
C GLU A 76 -17.21 5.21 11.81
N GLN A 77 -17.17 5.17 10.47
CA GLN A 77 -18.37 5.10 9.65
C GLN A 77 -19.18 3.83 9.89
N ALA A 78 -18.53 2.66 10.00
CA ALA A 78 -19.19 1.40 10.30
C ALA A 78 -19.86 1.42 11.68
N ALA A 79 -19.17 1.94 12.70
CA ALA A 79 -19.73 2.11 14.04
C ALA A 79 -20.96 3.03 14.04
N ARG A 80 -20.92 4.15 13.32
CA ARG A 80 -22.07 5.06 13.16
C ARG A 80 -23.24 4.41 12.41
N ALA A 81 -22.96 3.50 11.49
CA ALA A 81 -23.96 2.76 10.74
C ALA A 81 -24.53 1.55 11.50
N GLY A 82 -24.00 1.22 12.69
CA GLY A 82 -24.38 0.03 13.45
C GLY A 82 -23.96 -1.28 12.79
N LEU A 83 -22.86 -1.26 12.04
CA LEU A 83 -22.32 -2.40 11.28
C LEU A 83 -21.08 -3.04 11.93
N ASP A 84 -20.76 -2.65 13.17
CA ASP A 84 -19.64 -3.19 13.96
C ASP A 84 -20.05 -4.47 14.72
#